data_AF-A0A7W1W1W8-F1
#
_entry.id   AF-A0A7W1W1W8-F1
#
_cell.length_a   1.000
_cell.length_b   1.000
_cell.length_c   1.000
_cell.angle_alpha   90.00
_cell.angle_beta   90.00
_cell.angle_gamma   90.00
#
_symmetry.space_group_name_H-M   'P 1'
#
loop_
_entity.id
_entity.type
_entity.pdbx_description
1 polymer ?
#
loop_
_entity_poly.entity_id
_entity_poly.type
_entity_poly.pdbx_seq_one_letter_code
_entity_poly.pdbx_strand_id
1 'polypeptide(L)'
;MIHGIKNIFNILLVIISLNASAQIKPAMHLNSLEYLEYQGVNVMLAHDFYPEGHQGGVGIIQNGQRVATNGDIRLEPTPGQWQPIPKVGKRITDKAAGKISVHMEYPNEEINRKGFNPVIYPDLHFSYTTRIEPAGKGFKIIVDLDSTLPVRWIGKVGFNFELYPGVLFGKSYYMDGESGIFAQQANGPDYKDEAGETQIAPMATGNKLTIAPESEMQRMTIENLKGNKLQLIDGRGKHNNGWFVVRSLVSKGATKNAIEWLVTPHAIEGWRSSPVVQVSQVGYHPQQEKIAVIELDAKDTKKRNASLLRIGETGGFQTALEAAPKDWGKFLRYHYLQFDFTTIKKPGMYVVQYGGDTTAPYQIS
;
A
#
# COMPACT_ATOMS: atom_id res chain seq x y z
N MET A 1 80.16 -45.02 1.90
CA MET A 1 79.83 -44.54 3.27
C MET A 1 79.20 -43.17 3.12
N ILE A 2 77.86 -43.02 3.11
CA ILE A 2 77.02 -42.73 4.30
C ILE A 2 77.63 -41.53 5.06
N HIS A 3 77.08 -40.32 5.19
CA HIS A 3 75.73 -39.71 5.05
C HIS A 3 75.90 -38.18 4.95
N GLY A 4 74.90 -37.45 4.43
CA GLY A 4 74.82 -36.00 4.66
C GLY A 4 73.79 -35.23 3.83
N ILE A 5 72.49 -35.54 3.98
CA ILE A 5 71.36 -34.82 3.36
C ILE A 5 71.08 -33.52 4.13
N LYS A 6 70.90 -32.40 3.42
CA LYS A 6 70.12 -31.24 3.89
C LYS A 6 69.23 -30.73 2.75
N ASN A 7 67.98 -31.18 2.74
CA ASN A 7 66.90 -30.59 1.94
C ASN A 7 66.23 -29.49 2.78
N ILE A 8 66.25 -28.25 2.29
CA ILE A 8 65.48 -27.14 2.83
C ILE A 8 64.13 -27.15 2.12
N PHE A 9 63.07 -27.51 2.86
CA PHE A 9 61.69 -27.41 2.40
C PHE A 9 61.15 -26.02 2.76
N ASN A 10 60.93 -25.16 1.77
CA ASN A 10 60.15 -23.94 1.94
C ASN A 10 58.65 -24.30 1.85
N ILE A 11 57.96 -24.25 2.99
CA ILE A 11 56.49 -24.35 3.04
C ILE A 11 55.92 -22.95 2.87
N LEU A 12 55.34 -22.69 1.70
CA LEU A 12 54.54 -21.49 1.44
C LEU A 12 53.10 -21.76 1.89
N LEU A 13 52.70 -21.20 3.04
CA LEU A 13 51.34 -21.28 3.55
C LEU A 13 50.46 -20.26 2.82
N VAL A 14 49.63 -20.72 1.87
CA VAL A 14 48.62 -19.88 1.21
C VAL A 14 47.39 -19.80 2.12
N ILE A 15 47.21 -18.66 2.79
CA ILE A 15 45.99 -18.34 3.53
C ILE A 15 44.95 -17.86 2.51
N ILE A 16 44.01 -18.75 2.14
CA ILE A 16 42.84 -18.37 1.36
C ILE A 16 41.83 -17.74 2.32
N SER A 17 41.85 -16.41 2.39
CA SER A 17 40.82 -15.63 3.08
C SER A 17 39.51 -15.71 2.29
N LEU A 18 38.66 -16.67 2.63
CA LEU A 18 37.25 -16.71 2.21
C LEU A 18 36.52 -15.54 2.87
N ASN A 19 36.55 -14.38 2.22
CA ASN A 19 35.62 -13.29 2.50
C ASN A 19 34.23 -13.74 2.04
N ALA A 20 33.54 -14.48 2.90
CA ALA A 20 32.09 -14.63 2.81
C ALA A 20 31.49 -13.24 3.09
N SER A 21 31.34 -12.44 2.04
CA SER A 21 30.48 -11.28 2.10
C SER A 21 29.08 -11.83 2.37
N ALA A 22 28.62 -11.70 3.62
CA ALA A 22 27.26 -12.05 3.98
C ALA A 22 26.35 -11.19 3.09
N GLN A 23 25.83 -11.79 2.02
CA GLN A 23 24.90 -11.12 1.14
C GLN A 23 23.70 -10.75 1.99
N ILE A 24 23.58 -9.47 2.32
CA ILE A 24 22.46 -8.93 3.09
C ILE A 24 21.21 -9.35 2.33
N LYS A 25 20.46 -10.29 2.90
CA LYS A 25 19.20 -10.73 2.29
C LYS A 25 18.32 -9.49 2.19
N PRO A 26 17.82 -9.14 0.99
CA PRO A 26 16.99 -7.96 0.85
C PRO A 26 15.77 -8.10 1.76
N ALA A 27 15.53 -7.07 2.55
CA ALA A 27 14.53 -6.99 3.60
C ALA A 27 13.80 -5.64 3.50
N MET A 28 12.69 -5.52 4.21
CA MET A 28 11.99 -4.25 4.33
C MET A 28 12.88 -3.22 5.02
N HIS A 29 12.87 -1.99 4.52
CA HIS A 29 13.68 -0.91 5.05
C HIS A 29 13.02 0.44 4.79
N LEU A 30 13.35 1.45 5.61
CA LEU A 30 12.97 2.84 5.39
C LEU A 30 13.81 3.45 4.26
N ASN A 31 13.18 4.06 3.27
CA ASN A 31 13.88 4.72 2.17
C ASN A 31 14.03 6.23 2.36
N SER A 32 14.66 6.90 1.39
CA SER A 32 14.88 8.35 1.40
C SER A 32 13.62 9.19 1.21
N LEU A 33 12.53 8.60 0.73
CA LEU A 33 11.20 9.22 0.59
C LEU A 33 10.32 8.95 1.83
N GLU A 34 10.94 8.46 2.90
CA GLU A 34 10.33 8.29 4.22
C GLU A 34 9.18 7.27 4.28
N TYR A 35 9.16 6.25 3.42
CA TYR A 35 8.25 5.09 3.54
C TYR A 35 9.05 3.78 3.62
N LEU A 36 8.42 2.71 4.11
CA LEU A 36 9.06 1.39 4.12
C LEU A 36 8.92 0.74 2.75
N GLU A 37 9.96 0.09 2.24
CA GLU A 37 9.92 -0.61 0.97
C GLU A 37 10.62 -1.97 1.00
N TYR A 38 10.11 -2.90 0.19
CA TYR A 38 10.73 -4.16 -0.13
C TYR A 38 10.25 -4.63 -1.51
N GLN A 39 11.14 -4.66 -2.51
CA GLN A 39 10.80 -5.03 -3.89
C GLN A 39 9.58 -4.21 -4.39
N GLY A 40 8.47 -4.87 -4.78
CA GLY A 40 7.22 -4.23 -5.21
C GLY A 40 6.28 -3.80 -4.08
N VAL A 41 6.69 -3.89 -2.81
CA VAL A 41 5.88 -3.51 -1.64
C VAL A 41 6.34 -2.17 -1.09
N ASN A 42 5.39 -1.27 -0.84
CA ASN A 42 5.60 0.03 -0.22
C ASN A 42 4.58 0.23 0.89
N VAL A 43 5.04 0.68 2.06
CA VAL A 43 4.21 0.88 3.25
C VAL A 43 4.37 2.31 3.73
N MET A 44 3.25 3.03 3.70
CA MET A 44 3.16 4.41 4.15
C MET A 44 2.50 4.49 5.52
N LEU A 45 2.80 5.56 6.25
CA LEU A 45 2.07 5.95 7.46
C LEU A 45 1.79 7.46 7.38
N ALA A 46 0.52 7.79 7.14
CA ALA A 46 -0.02 9.14 7.03
C ALA A 46 0.64 10.06 5.98
N HIS A 47 1.18 9.50 4.89
CA HIS A 47 1.69 10.29 3.74
C HIS A 47 0.59 11.13 3.09
N ASP A 48 -0.62 10.57 3.05
CA ASP A 48 -1.89 11.21 2.79
C ASP A 48 -2.81 10.98 4.00
N PHE A 49 -3.76 11.88 4.21
CA PHE A 49 -4.77 11.71 5.26
C PHE A 49 -6.10 12.36 4.87
N TYR A 50 -6.94 11.55 4.24
CA TYR A 50 -8.35 11.78 3.92
C TYR A 50 -9.13 10.45 4.09
N PRO A 51 -9.35 9.98 5.34
CA PRO A 51 -9.87 8.64 5.59
C PRO A 51 -11.24 8.35 4.98
N GLU A 52 -12.07 9.37 4.83
CA GLU A 52 -13.38 9.34 4.16
C GLU A 52 -13.27 8.89 2.69
N GLY A 53 -12.14 9.19 2.04
CA GLY A 53 -11.78 8.74 0.69
C GLY A 53 -10.93 7.46 0.68
N HIS A 54 -10.87 6.74 1.80
CA HIS A 54 -10.02 5.56 2.00
C HIS A 54 -8.52 5.87 1.82
N GLN A 55 -8.06 6.96 2.41
CA GLN A 55 -6.66 7.41 2.37
C GLN A 55 -6.26 7.85 3.77
N GLY A 56 -5.40 7.11 4.47
CA GLY A 56 -4.98 7.52 5.80
C GLY A 56 -4.32 6.42 6.59
N GLY A 57 -3.83 6.76 7.79
CA GLY A 57 -3.18 5.81 8.69
C GLY A 57 -2.05 5.05 8.01
N VAL A 58 -1.95 3.75 8.30
CA VAL A 58 -1.08 2.83 7.56
C VAL A 58 -1.72 2.50 6.21
N GLY A 59 -0.93 2.51 5.13
CA GLY A 59 -1.34 2.09 3.79
C GLY A 59 -0.30 1.20 3.11
N ILE A 60 -0.75 0.31 2.23
CA ILE A 60 0.10 -0.62 1.48
C ILE A 60 -0.18 -0.50 -0.01
N ILE A 61 0.89 -0.27 -0.77
CA ILE A 61 0.93 -0.57 -2.20
C ILE A 61 1.73 -1.86 -2.37
N GLN A 62 1.10 -2.89 -2.90
CA GLN A 62 1.68 -4.20 -3.15
C GLN A 62 1.68 -4.48 -4.64
N ASN A 63 2.86 -4.72 -5.21
CA ASN A 63 3.06 -5.01 -6.63
C ASN A 63 2.32 -4.01 -7.55
N GLY A 64 2.40 -2.72 -7.20
CA GLY A 64 1.79 -1.63 -7.96
C GLY A 64 0.29 -1.40 -7.73
N GLN A 65 -0.34 -2.17 -6.85
CA GLN A 65 -1.75 -2.00 -6.48
C GLN A 65 -1.88 -1.50 -5.05
N ARG A 66 -2.72 -0.48 -4.83
CA ARG A 66 -3.12 -0.09 -3.48
C ARG A 66 -4.06 -1.16 -2.93
N VAL A 67 -3.58 -1.95 -1.96
CA VAL A 67 -4.30 -3.11 -1.44
C VAL A 67 -4.89 -2.86 -0.05
N ALA A 68 -4.30 -1.94 0.73
CA ALA A 68 -4.78 -1.63 2.07
C ALA A 68 -4.51 -0.19 2.48
N THR A 69 -5.32 0.34 3.41
CA THR A 69 -5.31 1.75 3.84
C THR A 69 -6.00 1.91 5.20
N ASN A 70 -6.10 3.15 5.68
CA ASN A 70 -6.84 3.54 6.89
C ASN A 70 -6.43 2.79 8.15
N GLY A 71 -5.17 2.37 8.24
CA GLY A 71 -4.62 1.69 9.42
C GLY A 71 -4.45 2.64 10.61
N ASP A 72 -5.49 2.82 11.42
CA ASP A 72 -5.51 3.68 12.61
C ASP A 72 -6.55 3.22 13.65
N ILE A 73 -6.63 3.91 14.80
CA ILE A 73 -7.65 3.61 15.82
C ILE A 73 -8.99 4.24 15.44
N ARG A 74 -10.05 3.44 15.48
CA ARG A 74 -11.45 3.82 15.27
C ARG A 74 -12.30 3.53 16.50
N LEU A 75 -13.40 4.28 16.63
CA LEU A 75 -14.35 4.14 17.73
C LEU A 75 -15.44 3.09 17.45
N GLU A 76 -15.49 2.57 16.22
CA GLU A 76 -16.46 1.56 15.80
C GLU A 76 -15.86 0.55 14.78
N PRO A 77 -16.51 -0.60 14.55
CA PRO A 77 -15.97 -1.67 13.71
C PRO A 77 -15.83 -1.31 12.24
N THR A 78 -16.79 -0.59 11.69
CA THR A 78 -16.89 -0.27 10.26
C THR A 78 -17.36 1.19 10.12
N PRO A 79 -16.48 2.17 10.35
CA PRO A 79 -16.86 3.58 10.34
C PRO A 79 -17.30 4.02 8.94
N GLY A 80 -18.39 4.78 8.89
CA GLY A 80 -18.87 5.46 7.69
C GLY A 80 -18.17 6.81 7.45
N GLN A 81 -18.57 7.48 6.37
CA GLN A 81 -17.95 8.73 5.89
C GLN A 81 -17.96 9.88 6.91
N TRP A 82 -18.91 9.93 7.84
CA TRP A 82 -19.09 11.05 8.77
C TRP A 82 -18.82 10.68 10.22
N GLN A 83 -18.09 9.59 10.44
CA GLN A 83 -17.80 9.08 11.77
C GLN A 83 -16.54 9.70 12.34
N PRO A 84 -16.38 9.74 13.69
CA PRO A 84 -15.18 10.27 14.33
C PRO A 84 -13.89 9.67 13.76
N ILE A 85 -13.02 10.54 13.25
CA ILE A 85 -11.66 10.20 12.80
C ILE A 85 -10.64 10.87 13.73
N PRO A 86 -9.42 10.34 13.89
CA PRO A 86 -8.42 11.02 14.71
C PRO A 86 -7.97 12.31 14.03
N LYS A 87 -7.58 13.31 14.82
CA LYS A 87 -6.71 14.37 14.34
C LYS A 87 -5.30 13.82 14.22
N VAL A 88 -4.69 14.07 13.07
CA VAL A 88 -3.38 13.53 12.73
C VAL A 88 -2.29 14.54 13.02
N GLY A 89 -1.33 14.12 13.82
CA GLY A 89 -0.13 14.89 14.10
C GLY A 89 0.95 14.75 13.02
N LYS A 90 2.13 15.29 13.33
CA LYS A 90 3.27 15.26 12.41
C LYS A 90 3.85 13.85 12.31
N ARG A 91 4.22 13.45 11.09
CA ARG A 91 5.05 12.26 10.83
C ARG A 91 6.47 12.46 11.36
N ILE A 92 6.97 11.44 12.06
CA ILE A 92 8.34 11.40 12.59
C ILE A 92 9.02 10.15 12.03
N THR A 93 10.19 10.32 11.43
CA THR A 93 11.04 9.22 10.97
C THR A 93 12.27 9.07 11.84
N ASP A 94 12.50 7.87 12.36
CA ASP A 94 13.77 7.48 12.96
C ASP A 94 14.58 6.72 11.92
N LYS A 95 15.54 7.40 11.28
CA LYS A 95 16.38 6.81 10.23
C LYS A 95 17.35 5.75 10.75
N ALA A 96 17.82 5.90 12.00
CA ALA A 96 18.75 4.95 12.58
C ALA A 96 18.04 3.61 12.90
N ALA A 97 16.81 3.70 13.40
CA ALA A 97 16.01 2.53 13.73
C ALA A 97 15.11 2.04 12.56
N GLY A 98 15.02 2.81 11.47
CA GLY A 98 14.20 2.51 10.29
C GLY A 98 12.70 2.60 10.53
N LYS A 99 12.24 3.47 11.44
CA LYS A 99 10.84 3.51 11.91
C LYS A 99 10.12 4.78 11.49
N ILE A 100 8.80 4.70 11.37
CA ILE A 100 7.93 5.84 11.13
C ILE A 100 6.85 5.84 12.21
N SER A 101 6.60 6.99 12.83
CA SER A 101 5.56 7.16 13.85
C SER A 101 4.75 8.43 13.65
N VAL A 102 3.47 8.37 14.03
CA VAL A 102 2.54 9.50 13.99
C VAL A 102 1.72 9.48 15.28
N HIS A 103 1.71 10.61 15.97
CA HIS A 103 0.81 10.85 17.10
C HIS A 103 -0.56 11.29 16.59
N MET A 104 -1.63 10.77 17.18
CA MET A 104 -3.01 10.96 16.76
C MET A 104 -3.90 11.15 17.98
N GLU A 105 -4.94 11.97 17.86
CA GLU A 105 -5.79 12.36 18.98
C GLU A 105 -7.28 12.37 18.65
N TYR A 106 -8.10 12.06 19.65
CA TYR A 106 -9.54 12.27 19.66
C TYR A 106 -9.88 13.28 20.77
N PRO A 107 -10.78 14.25 20.54
CA PRO A 107 -11.44 14.53 19.26
C PRO A 107 -10.53 15.26 18.25
N ASN A 108 -10.95 15.33 16.99
CA ASN A 108 -10.43 16.31 16.05
C ASN A 108 -11.24 17.60 16.15
N GLU A 109 -10.72 18.57 16.90
CA GLU A 109 -11.39 19.86 17.14
C GLU A 109 -11.61 20.70 15.87
N GLU A 110 -10.91 20.42 14.77
CA GLU A 110 -11.06 21.17 13.52
C GLU A 110 -12.38 20.86 12.80
N ILE A 111 -12.88 19.62 12.95
CA ILE A 111 -14.10 19.12 12.30
C ILE A 111 -15.22 18.79 13.30
N ASN A 112 -14.92 18.79 14.60
CA ASN A 112 -15.91 18.59 15.65
C ASN A 112 -16.97 19.71 15.62
N ARG A 113 -18.20 19.36 15.20
CA ARG A 113 -19.33 20.29 15.07
C ARG A 113 -19.04 21.52 14.17
N LYS A 114 -18.11 21.38 13.22
CA LYS A 114 -17.64 22.44 12.32
C LYS A 114 -17.64 21.99 10.87
N GLY A 115 -17.76 22.95 9.95
CA GLY A 115 -17.73 22.71 8.49
C GLY A 115 -19.09 22.36 7.89
N PHE A 116 -19.09 22.02 6.60
CA PHE A 116 -20.30 21.71 5.83
C PHE A 116 -20.95 20.38 6.28
N ASN A 117 -20.13 19.38 6.58
CA ASN A 117 -20.55 18.07 7.12
C ASN A 117 -19.89 17.87 8.48
N PRO A 118 -20.45 18.42 9.56
CA PRO A 118 -19.85 18.38 10.88
C PRO A 118 -19.84 16.95 11.45
N VAL A 119 -18.68 16.53 11.96
CA VAL A 119 -18.55 15.27 12.70
C VAL A 119 -18.88 15.54 14.18
N ILE A 120 -19.65 14.65 14.81
CA ILE A 120 -19.96 14.74 16.23
C ILE A 120 -19.07 13.76 16.98
N TYR A 121 -18.16 14.28 17.78
CA TYR A 121 -17.32 13.44 18.63
C TYR A 121 -18.06 13.09 19.93
N PRO A 122 -17.91 11.85 20.41
CA PRO A 122 -18.37 11.48 21.73
C PRO A 122 -17.48 12.13 22.80
N ASP A 123 -17.93 12.11 24.05
CA ASP A 123 -17.12 12.50 25.21
C ASP A 123 -16.01 11.46 25.46
N LEU A 124 -14.96 11.52 24.64
CA LEU A 124 -13.78 10.68 24.72
C LEU A 124 -12.58 11.50 24.28
N HIS A 125 -11.74 11.83 25.25
CA HIS A 125 -10.45 12.45 25.01
C HIS A 125 -9.36 11.39 25.21
N PHE A 126 -8.68 11.00 24.13
CA PHE A 126 -7.50 10.14 24.23
C PHE A 126 -6.61 10.34 23.01
N SER A 127 -5.35 9.98 23.19
CA SER A 127 -4.32 10.09 22.18
C SER A 127 -3.46 8.84 22.16
N TYR A 128 -2.85 8.59 21.01
CA TYR A 128 -2.05 7.40 20.77
C TYR A 128 -1.00 7.68 19.70
N THR A 129 0.02 6.86 19.68
CA THR A 129 1.04 6.84 18.62
C THR A 129 0.91 5.56 17.83
N THR A 130 0.68 5.69 16.52
CA THR A 130 0.83 4.58 15.58
C THR A 130 2.25 4.59 15.05
N ARG A 131 2.89 3.42 14.99
CA ARG A 131 4.26 3.24 14.49
C ARG A 131 4.34 2.03 13.57
N ILE A 132 5.12 2.17 12.51
CA ILE A 132 5.52 1.06 11.64
C ILE A 132 7.04 0.88 11.66
N GLU A 133 7.47 -0.38 11.68
CA GLU A 133 8.88 -0.75 11.67
C GLU A 133 9.13 -2.02 10.84
N PRO A 134 10.26 -2.14 10.11
CA PRO A 134 10.60 -3.35 9.36
C PRO A 134 10.68 -4.61 10.21
N ALA A 135 10.26 -5.74 9.63
CA ALA A 135 10.35 -7.07 10.24
C ALA A 135 10.61 -8.13 9.15
N GLY A 136 11.88 -8.37 8.83
CA GLY A 136 12.27 -9.29 7.75
C GLY A 136 11.74 -8.81 6.40
N LYS A 137 10.91 -9.61 5.73
CA LYS A 137 10.23 -9.23 4.47
C LYS A 137 8.93 -8.45 4.68
N GLY A 138 8.45 -8.35 5.92
CA GLY A 138 7.25 -7.62 6.31
C GLY A 138 7.56 -6.42 7.21
N PHE A 139 6.55 -5.98 7.94
CA PHE A 139 6.66 -4.90 8.92
C PHE A 139 5.72 -5.14 10.10
N LYS A 140 6.00 -4.49 11.22
CA LYS A 140 5.09 -4.41 12.34
C LYS A 140 4.25 -3.14 12.30
N ILE A 141 2.99 -3.26 12.68
CA ILE A 141 2.14 -2.13 13.08
C ILE A 141 2.03 -2.18 14.60
N ILE A 142 2.38 -1.08 15.26
CA ILE A 142 2.34 -0.97 16.73
C ILE A 142 1.57 0.28 17.10
N VAL A 143 0.65 0.14 18.06
CA VAL A 143 -0.07 1.28 18.65
C VAL A 143 0.22 1.36 20.14
N ASP A 144 0.69 2.53 20.57
CA ASP A 144 0.87 2.89 21.98
C ASP A 144 -0.17 3.96 22.35
N LEU A 145 -0.98 3.74 23.39
CA LEU A 145 -1.87 4.76 23.94
C LEU A 145 -1.13 5.58 25.00
N ASP A 146 -1.46 6.86 25.08
CA ASP A 146 -0.89 7.77 26.08
C ASP A 146 -1.47 7.50 27.48
N SER A 147 -2.71 6.99 27.54
CA SER A 147 -3.38 6.56 28.76
C SER A 147 -4.32 5.38 28.50
N THR A 148 -4.72 4.67 29.56
CA THR A 148 -5.67 3.55 29.44
C THR A 148 -7.03 4.04 28.99
N LEU A 149 -7.72 3.27 28.14
CA LEU A 149 -9.09 3.59 27.76
C LEU A 149 -10.05 3.53 28.97
N PRO A 150 -11.03 4.45 29.05
CA PRO A 150 -12.12 4.33 30.00
C PRO A 150 -12.91 3.03 29.81
N VAL A 151 -13.41 2.44 30.90
CA VAL A 151 -14.08 1.13 30.88
C VAL A 151 -15.22 1.07 29.87
N ARG A 152 -15.99 2.16 29.71
CA ARG A 152 -17.12 2.25 28.75
C ARG A 152 -16.73 2.10 27.27
N TRP A 153 -15.45 2.24 26.94
CA TRP A 153 -14.91 2.15 25.58
C TRP A 153 -14.20 0.82 25.28
N ILE A 154 -14.01 -0.01 26.30
CA ILE A 154 -13.52 -1.37 26.11
C ILE A 154 -14.55 -2.17 25.31
N GLY A 155 -14.07 -2.93 24.31
CA GLY A 155 -14.93 -3.65 23.38
C GLY A 155 -15.36 -2.84 22.15
N LYS A 156 -15.16 -1.52 22.13
CA LYS A 156 -15.58 -0.62 21.04
C LYS A 156 -14.39 -0.11 20.23
N VAL A 157 -13.42 0.49 20.93
CA VAL A 157 -12.22 1.08 20.32
C VAL A 157 -11.29 -0.01 19.82
N GLY A 158 -10.89 0.08 18.56
CA GLY A 158 -9.99 -0.87 17.93
C GLY A 158 -9.15 -0.24 16.85
N PHE A 159 -8.04 -0.90 16.52
CA PHE A 159 -7.29 -0.57 15.32
C PHE A 159 -8.00 -1.23 14.14
N ASN A 160 -8.32 -0.45 13.12
CA ASN A 160 -8.95 -0.91 11.90
C ASN A 160 -7.95 -0.76 10.75
N PHE A 161 -8.02 -1.67 9.79
CA PHE A 161 -7.19 -1.66 8.59
C PHE A 161 -8.04 -2.13 7.41
N GLU A 162 -8.18 -1.29 6.40
CA GLU A 162 -9.13 -1.50 5.32
C GLU A 162 -8.44 -2.13 4.11
N LEU A 163 -9.00 -3.23 3.60
CA LEU A 163 -8.53 -3.93 2.41
C LEU A 163 -9.40 -3.58 1.21
N TYR A 164 -8.77 -3.24 0.08
CA TYR A 164 -9.49 -2.79 -1.11
C TYR A 164 -10.36 -3.91 -1.71
N PRO A 165 -11.69 -3.76 -1.78
CA PRO A 165 -12.56 -4.85 -2.21
C PRO A 165 -12.36 -5.25 -3.68
N GLY A 166 -12.13 -4.28 -4.57
CA GLY A 166 -12.10 -4.51 -6.02
C GLY A 166 -11.04 -5.51 -6.48
N VAL A 167 -9.91 -5.61 -5.77
CA VAL A 167 -8.85 -6.58 -6.08
C VAL A 167 -8.98 -7.90 -5.33
N LEU A 168 -9.93 -8.00 -4.38
CA LEU A 168 -10.15 -9.17 -3.54
C LEU A 168 -11.40 -9.96 -3.90
N PHE A 169 -12.34 -9.42 -4.67
CA PHE A 169 -13.56 -10.17 -5.03
C PHE A 169 -13.26 -11.53 -5.66
N GLY A 170 -13.92 -12.55 -5.13
CA GLY A 170 -13.75 -13.95 -5.53
C GLY A 170 -12.47 -14.61 -5.02
N LYS A 171 -11.60 -13.89 -4.31
CA LYS A 171 -10.37 -14.43 -3.72
C LYS A 171 -10.65 -15.14 -2.40
N SER A 172 -9.79 -16.11 -2.07
CA SER A 172 -9.88 -16.84 -0.81
C SER A 172 -9.22 -16.09 0.35
N TYR A 173 -9.65 -16.39 1.57
CA TYR A 173 -8.92 -16.08 2.78
C TYR A 173 -8.91 -17.26 3.73
N TYR A 174 -7.92 -17.29 4.61
CA TYR A 174 -7.89 -18.17 5.78
C TYR A 174 -7.71 -17.33 7.03
N MET A 175 -8.52 -17.56 8.05
CA MET A 175 -8.31 -17.07 9.41
C MET A 175 -7.96 -18.26 10.28
N ASP A 176 -6.69 -18.37 10.66
CA ASP A 176 -6.09 -19.57 11.23
C ASP A 176 -6.36 -20.79 10.34
N GLY A 177 -7.25 -21.71 10.76
CA GLY A 177 -7.65 -22.89 10.00
C GLY A 177 -8.98 -22.76 9.24
N GLU A 178 -9.74 -21.68 9.45
CA GLU A 178 -11.04 -21.47 8.82
C GLU A 178 -10.88 -20.71 7.50
N SER A 179 -11.52 -21.19 6.44
CA SER A 179 -11.44 -20.58 5.10
C SER A 179 -12.73 -19.87 4.70
N GLY A 180 -12.62 -18.84 3.87
CA GLY A 180 -13.78 -18.23 3.22
C GLY A 180 -13.41 -17.50 1.93
N ILE A 181 -14.39 -16.80 1.37
CA ILE A 181 -14.26 -16.03 0.11
C ILE A 181 -14.65 -14.57 0.36
N PHE A 182 -13.90 -13.64 -0.23
CA PHE A 182 -14.31 -12.24 -0.35
C PHE A 182 -15.43 -12.12 -1.40
N ALA A 183 -16.69 -12.18 -0.97
CA ALA A 183 -17.82 -12.16 -1.87
C ALA A 183 -18.00 -10.80 -2.58
N GLN A 184 -18.53 -10.81 -3.80
CA GLN A 184 -18.81 -9.58 -4.54
C GLN A 184 -19.95 -8.77 -3.90
N GLN A 185 -20.95 -9.44 -3.34
CA GLN A 185 -22.02 -8.83 -2.55
C GLN A 185 -21.72 -8.98 -1.06
N ALA A 186 -22.03 -7.94 -0.30
CA ALA A 186 -21.94 -8.02 1.16
C ALA A 186 -23.01 -8.97 1.68
N ASN A 187 -22.60 -9.89 2.55
CA ASN A 187 -23.48 -10.86 3.17
C ASN A 187 -23.52 -10.62 4.68
N GLY A 188 -24.68 -10.92 5.29
CA GLY A 188 -24.83 -10.94 6.74
C GLY A 188 -24.09 -12.12 7.40
N PRO A 189 -24.34 -12.37 8.70
CA PRO A 189 -25.39 -11.76 9.50
C PRO A 189 -25.03 -10.37 10.04
N ASP A 190 -26.04 -9.54 10.22
CA ASP A 190 -25.98 -8.33 11.03
C ASP A 190 -26.35 -8.63 12.49
N TYR A 191 -25.96 -7.74 13.40
CA TYR A 191 -26.35 -7.81 14.81
C TYR A 191 -26.62 -6.43 15.38
N LYS A 192 -27.34 -6.36 16.50
CA LYS A 192 -27.58 -5.14 17.26
C LYS A 192 -26.58 -5.03 18.40
N ASP A 193 -25.86 -3.91 18.49
CA ASP A 193 -24.97 -3.65 19.62
C ASP A 193 -25.74 -3.15 20.87
N GLU A 194 -25.00 -2.88 21.95
CA GLU A 194 -25.57 -2.39 23.22
C GLU A 194 -26.31 -1.05 23.08
N ALA A 195 -25.99 -0.25 22.05
CA ALA A 195 -26.67 1.01 21.77
C ALA A 195 -27.89 0.82 20.85
N GLY A 196 -28.16 -0.41 20.39
CA GLY A 196 -29.23 -0.71 19.44
C GLY A 196 -28.86 -0.40 17.97
N GLU A 197 -27.59 -0.11 17.70
CA GLU A 197 -27.10 0.17 16.36
C GLU A 197 -26.83 -1.13 15.61
N THR A 198 -27.13 -1.13 14.30
CA THR A 198 -26.82 -2.28 13.45
C THR A 198 -25.33 -2.32 13.15
N GLN A 199 -24.72 -3.47 13.41
CA GLN A 199 -23.32 -3.79 13.11
C GLN A 199 -23.25 -5.06 12.26
N ILE A 200 -22.11 -5.27 11.61
CA ILE A 200 -21.87 -6.46 10.75
C ILE A 200 -21.05 -7.47 11.54
N ALA A 201 -21.52 -8.71 11.59
CA ALA A 201 -20.78 -9.78 12.23
C ALA A 201 -19.45 -10.03 11.49
N PRO A 202 -18.35 -10.33 12.19
CA PRO A 202 -17.12 -10.74 11.54
C PRO A 202 -17.35 -11.97 10.66
N MET A 203 -16.83 -11.91 9.44
CA MET A 203 -16.72 -13.04 8.52
C MET A 203 -15.82 -14.15 9.11
N ALA A 204 -14.80 -13.73 9.87
CA ALA A 204 -13.91 -14.64 10.58
C ALA A 204 -13.23 -13.93 11.77
N THR A 205 -12.79 -14.70 12.76
CA THR A 205 -12.05 -14.20 13.93
C THR A 205 -10.95 -15.18 14.33
N GLY A 206 -9.72 -14.73 14.49
CA GLY A 206 -8.56 -15.61 14.77
C GLY A 206 -7.29 -14.84 15.07
N ASN A 207 -6.11 -15.46 14.97
CA ASN A 207 -4.82 -14.79 15.23
C ASN A 207 -4.03 -14.47 13.96
N LYS A 208 -4.21 -15.26 12.90
CA LYS A 208 -3.50 -15.10 11.63
C LYS A 208 -4.49 -15.08 10.47
N LEU A 209 -4.58 -13.94 9.79
CA LEU A 209 -5.30 -13.82 8.54
C LEU A 209 -4.33 -14.00 7.36
N THR A 210 -4.66 -14.89 6.44
CA THR A 210 -4.00 -15.05 5.14
C THR A 210 -4.98 -14.63 4.05
N ILE A 211 -4.60 -13.64 3.25
CA ILE A 211 -5.41 -12.99 2.22
C ILE A 211 -4.93 -13.46 0.86
N ALA A 212 -5.85 -13.91 0.01
CA ALA A 212 -5.62 -14.32 -1.38
C ALA A 212 -4.36 -15.19 -1.56
N PRO A 213 -4.18 -16.29 -0.79
CA PRO A 213 -2.99 -17.15 -0.88
C PRO A 213 -2.72 -17.67 -2.31
N GLU A 214 -3.76 -17.81 -3.12
CA GLU A 214 -3.71 -18.24 -4.52
C GLU A 214 -3.20 -17.16 -5.50
N SER A 215 -3.00 -15.92 -5.06
CA SER A 215 -2.63 -14.81 -5.94
C SER A 215 -1.29 -14.17 -5.57
N GLU A 216 -0.29 -14.30 -6.42
CA GLU A 216 1.02 -13.64 -6.22
C GLU A 216 0.92 -12.12 -6.06
N MET A 217 -0.08 -11.49 -6.71
CA MET A 217 -0.26 -10.05 -6.71
C MET A 217 -0.84 -9.52 -5.39
N GLN A 218 -1.72 -10.27 -4.73
CA GLN A 218 -2.46 -9.82 -3.53
C GLN A 218 -2.17 -10.64 -2.26
N ARG A 219 -1.43 -11.75 -2.35
CA ARG A 219 -1.05 -12.60 -1.23
C ARG A 219 -0.50 -11.78 -0.07
N MET A 220 -1.09 -11.85 1.11
CA MET A 220 -0.61 -11.15 2.30
C MET A 220 -0.99 -11.91 3.57
N THR A 221 -0.14 -11.88 4.60
CA THR A 221 -0.52 -12.31 5.95
C THR A 221 -0.55 -11.16 6.94
N ILE A 222 -1.49 -11.23 7.89
CA ILE A 222 -1.57 -10.36 9.06
C ILE A 222 -1.62 -11.27 10.28
N GLU A 223 -0.63 -11.17 11.16
CA GLU A 223 -0.52 -11.95 12.40
C GLU A 223 -0.65 -11.01 13.59
N ASN A 224 -1.62 -11.28 14.45
CA ASN A 224 -1.77 -10.58 15.71
C ASN A 224 -0.78 -11.16 16.72
N LEU A 225 0.14 -10.32 17.21
CA LEU A 225 1.14 -10.70 18.20
C LEU A 225 0.64 -10.50 19.64
N LYS A 226 -0.63 -10.10 19.79
CA LYS A 226 -1.36 -9.95 21.06
C LYS A 226 -2.52 -10.96 21.14
N GLY A 227 -3.06 -11.15 22.34
CA GLY A 227 -4.16 -12.09 22.59
C GLY A 227 -5.57 -11.58 22.26
N ASN A 228 -5.71 -10.41 21.62
CA ASN A 228 -7.00 -9.73 21.37
C ASN A 228 -7.67 -10.12 20.04
N LYS A 229 -7.12 -11.09 19.29
CA LYS A 229 -7.61 -11.61 18.01
C LYS A 229 -7.81 -10.56 16.90
N LEU A 230 -7.70 -11.00 15.66
CA LEU A 230 -8.14 -10.28 14.46
C LEU A 230 -9.60 -10.60 14.21
N GLN A 231 -10.36 -9.62 13.73
CA GLN A 231 -11.65 -9.80 13.11
C GLN A 231 -11.53 -9.37 11.65
N LEU A 232 -12.08 -10.16 10.73
CA LEU A 232 -12.31 -9.75 9.35
C LEU A 232 -13.80 -9.45 9.18
N ILE A 233 -14.15 -8.23 8.76
CA ILE A 233 -15.53 -7.75 8.65
C ILE A 233 -15.75 -7.20 7.25
N ASP A 234 -16.92 -7.44 6.68
CA ASP A 234 -17.33 -6.80 5.43
C ASP A 234 -18.03 -5.45 5.72
N GLY A 235 -17.27 -4.36 5.72
CA GLY A 235 -17.81 -3.01 6.00
C GLY A 235 -18.88 -2.55 5.02
N ARG A 236 -18.97 -3.20 3.85
CA ARG A 236 -20.01 -2.93 2.85
C ARG A 236 -21.41 -3.27 3.33
N GLY A 237 -21.53 -4.20 4.28
CA GLY A 237 -22.80 -4.57 4.88
C GLY A 237 -23.45 -3.42 5.65
N LYS A 238 -22.65 -2.47 6.17
CA LYS A 238 -23.14 -1.29 6.89
C LYS A 238 -23.18 -0.04 6.00
N HIS A 239 -22.19 0.12 5.12
CA HIS A 239 -22.03 1.30 4.28
C HIS A 239 -21.70 0.87 2.85
N ASN A 240 -22.48 1.31 1.85
CA ASN A 240 -22.29 0.87 0.45
C ASN A 240 -20.88 1.18 -0.12
N ASN A 241 -20.20 2.20 0.41
CA ASN A 241 -18.82 2.55 0.06
C ASN A 241 -17.76 1.91 0.99
N GLY A 242 -18.16 1.10 1.96
CA GLY A 242 -17.27 0.45 2.92
C GLY A 242 -16.28 -0.53 2.27
N TRP A 243 -15.20 -0.83 2.98
CA TRP A 243 -14.19 -1.80 2.57
C TRP A 243 -14.21 -3.03 3.49
N PHE A 244 -13.43 -4.06 3.16
CA PHE A 244 -13.19 -5.13 4.13
C PHE A 244 -12.32 -4.59 5.26
N VAL A 245 -12.72 -4.78 6.51
CA VAL A 245 -12.02 -4.27 7.68
C VAL A 245 -11.37 -5.42 8.42
N VAL A 246 -10.06 -5.35 8.58
CA VAL A 246 -9.33 -6.15 9.56
C VAL A 246 -9.19 -5.33 10.81
N ARG A 247 -9.58 -5.86 11.98
CA ARG A 247 -9.49 -5.11 13.23
C ARG A 247 -9.12 -5.93 14.46
N SER A 248 -8.58 -5.25 15.46
CA SER A 248 -8.34 -5.78 16.81
C SER A 248 -8.74 -4.72 17.84
N LEU A 249 -9.42 -5.17 18.90
CA LEU A 249 -9.87 -4.30 19.98
C LEU A 249 -8.76 -3.98 20.96
N VAL A 250 -8.69 -2.74 21.45
CA VAL A 250 -7.74 -2.38 22.51
C VAL A 250 -8.11 -3.13 23.79
N SER A 251 -7.15 -3.86 24.36
CA SER A 251 -7.37 -4.64 25.59
C SER A 251 -7.51 -3.73 26.82
N LYS A 252 -8.30 -4.17 27.80
CA LYS A 252 -8.49 -3.44 29.07
C LYS A 252 -7.14 -3.19 29.75
N GLY A 253 -6.88 -1.93 30.09
CA GLY A 253 -5.65 -1.51 30.78
C GLY A 253 -4.40 -1.44 29.91
N ALA A 254 -4.50 -1.74 28.60
CA ALA A 254 -3.35 -1.67 27.70
C ALA A 254 -3.00 -0.21 27.36
N THR A 255 -1.71 0.10 27.38
CA THR A 255 -1.14 1.37 26.88
C THR A 255 -0.01 1.09 25.90
N LYS A 256 1.02 0.35 26.33
CA LYS A 256 2.14 -0.03 25.47
C LYS A 256 1.86 -1.26 24.62
N ASN A 257 2.22 -1.18 23.34
CA ASN A 257 1.90 -2.18 22.31
C ASN A 257 0.45 -2.64 22.43
N ALA A 258 -0.49 -1.73 22.67
CA ALA A 258 -1.89 -2.08 22.84
C ALA A 258 -2.46 -2.79 21.61
N ILE A 259 -1.88 -2.50 20.45
CA ILE A 259 -1.99 -3.27 19.21
C ILE A 259 -0.57 -3.58 18.74
N GLU A 260 -0.32 -4.81 18.33
CA GLU A 260 0.94 -5.23 17.70
C GLU A 260 0.65 -6.31 16.67
N TRP A 261 0.77 -5.96 15.39
CA TRP A 261 0.57 -6.89 14.27
C TRP A 261 1.86 -7.06 13.48
N LEU A 262 2.14 -8.26 12.99
CA LEU A 262 3.12 -8.53 11.94
C LEU A 262 2.39 -8.69 10.61
N VAL A 263 2.69 -7.80 9.66
CA VAL A 263 2.10 -7.81 8.32
C VAL A 263 3.17 -8.21 7.32
N THR A 264 2.90 -9.24 6.51
CA THR A 264 3.83 -9.72 5.48
C THR A 264 3.14 -9.76 4.13
N PRO A 265 3.16 -8.65 3.36
CA PRO A 265 2.69 -8.63 1.98
C PRO A 265 3.65 -9.40 1.09
N HIS A 266 3.13 -10.08 0.06
CA HIS A 266 3.98 -10.74 -0.90
C HIS A 266 4.53 -9.76 -1.93
N ALA A 267 5.86 -9.71 -2.02
CA ALA A 267 6.55 -8.96 -3.05
C ALA A 267 7.07 -9.90 -4.14
N ILE A 268 6.63 -9.68 -5.38
CA ILE A 268 7.12 -10.45 -6.53
C ILE A 268 8.61 -10.13 -6.77
N GLU A 269 9.43 -11.16 -6.91
CA GLU A 269 10.87 -10.97 -7.12
C GLU A 269 11.14 -10.26 -8.45
N GLY A 270 11.95 -9.21 -8.41
CA GLY A 270 12.27 -8.41 -9.60
C GLY A 270 11.10 -7.60 -10.15
N TRP A 271 10.01 -7.46 -9.39
CA TRP A 271 8.83 -6.71 -9.81
C TRP A 271 9.17 -5.28 -10.23
N ARG A 272 8.55 -4.84 -11.33
CA ARG A 272 8.55 -3.46 -11.83
C ARG A 272 7.17 -3.14 -12.36
N SER A 273 6.69 -1.92 -12.14
CA SER A 273 5.44 -1.49 -12.77
C SER A 273 5.58 -1.45 -14.29
N SER A 274 4.53 -1.87 -15.00
CA SER A 274 4.42 -1.60 -16.43
C SER A 274 4.37 -0.09 -16.67
N PRO A 275 4.94 0.42 -17.78
CA PRO A 275 4.73 1.78 -18.23
C PRO A 275 3.25 2.17 -18.28
N VAL A 276 2.94 3.40 -17.85
CA VAL A 276 1.62 4.00 -18.07
C VAL A 276 1.78 5.17 -19.03
N VAL A 277 1.18 5.06 -20.20
CA VAL A 277 1.19 6.12 -21.22
C VAL A 277 -0.06 6.97 -21.07
N GLN A 278 0.11 8.25 -20.75
CA GLN A 278 -0.97 9.18 -20.48
C GLN A 278 -1.08 10.20 -21.62
N VAL A 279 -2.31 10.38 -22.11
CA VAL A 279 -2.69 11.33 -23.15
C VAL A 279 -4.00 12.02 -22.75
N SER A 280 -4.32 13.13 -23.41
CA SER A 280 -5.67 13.70 -23.35
C SER A 280 -6.68 12.68 -23.89
N GLN A 281 -7.58 12.20 -23.03
CA GLN A 281 -8.62 11.24 -23.42
C GLN A 281 -9.70 11.85 -24.32
N VAL A 282 -9.79 13.19 -24.37
CA VAL A 282 -10.64 13.91 -25.33
C VAL A 282 -9.97 13.95 -26.71
N GLY A 283 -8.64 14.09 -26.73
CA GLY A 283 -7.86 14.30 -27.94
C GLY A 283 -7.15 15.66 -27.97
N TYR A 284 -6.73 16.06 -29.17
CA TYR A 284 -5.94 17.26 -29.38
C TYR A 284 -6.36 18.06 -30.62
N HIS A 285 -6.36 19.39 -30.53
CA HIS A 285 -6.49 20.23 -31.71
C HIS A 285 -5.23 20.16 -32.60
N PRO A 286 -5.33 20.16 -33.94
CA PRO A 286 -4.18 20.06 -34.85
C PRO A 286 -3.05 21.07 -34.59
N GLN A 287 -3.39 22.28 -34.13
CA GLN A 287 -2.41 23.35 -33.91
C GLN A 287 -1.94 23.49 -32.46
N GLN A 288 -2.48 22.72 -31.51
CA GLN A 288 -2.04 22.80 -30.12
C GLN A 288 -0.80 21.93 -29.86
N GLU A 289 -0.12 22.20 -28.74
CA GLU A 289 0.93 21.34 -28.19
C GLU A 289 0.36 19.97 -27.81
N LYS A 290 1.09 18.90 -28.16
CA LYS A 290 0.65 17.52 -27.95
C LYS A 290 1.78 16.72 -27.32
N ILE A 291 1.64 16.46 -26.03
CA ILE A 291 2.60 15.71 -25.24
C ILE A 291 1.88 14.51 -24.63
N ALA A 292 2.48 13.33 -24.77
CA ALA A 292 2.14 12.17 -23.96
C ALA A 292 3.13 12.07 -22.80
N VAL A 293 2.62 11.86 -21.60
CA VAL A 293 3.43 11.65 -20.40
C VAL A 293 3.53 10.16 -20.16
N ILE A 294 4.76 9.63 -20.09
CA ILE A 294 5.03 8.22 -19.88
C ILE A 294 5.56 8.06 -18.47
N GLU A 295 4.78 7.41 -17.60
CA GLU A 295 5.16 7.05 -16.24
C GLU A 295 5.83 5.67 -16.24
N LEU A 296 6.99 5.58 -15.60
CA LEU A 296 7.80 4.37 -15.48
C LEU A 296 8.07 4.03 -14.03
N ASP A 297 8.35 2.75 -13.78
CA ASP A 297 8.96 2.32 -12.52
C ASP A 297 10.26 3.12 -12.27
N ALA A 298 10.50 3.56 -11.04
CA ALA A 298 11.69 4.34 -10.70
C ALA A 298 13.02 3.60 -10.98
N LYS A 299 12.99 2.27 -11.13
CA LYS A 299 14.13 1.41 -11.46
C LYS A 299 14.15 1.02 -12.95
N ASP A 300 13.20 1.47 -13.78
CA ASP A 300 13.28 1.25 -15.23
C ASP A 300 14.26 2.24 -15.86
N THR A 301 15.40 1.71 -16.31
CA THR A 301 16.45 2.44 -17.00
C THR A 301 16.47 2.16 -18.50
N LYS A 302 15.51 1.37 -19.02
CA LYS A 302 15.48 0.99 -20.43
C LYS A 302 15.05 2.19 -21.28
N LYS A 303 15.91 2.57 -22.22
CA LYS A 303 15.61 3.59 -23.21
C LYS A 303 14.90 2.94 -24.39
N ARG A 304 13.59 3.14 -24.50
CA ARG A 304 12.76 2.68 -25.62
C ARG A 304 12.24 3.89 -26.39
N ASN A 305 11.98 3.72 -27.68
CA ASN A 305 11.21 4.70 -28.45
C ASN A 305 9.74 4.64 -28.06
N ALA A 306 9.05 5.78 -28.17
CA ALA A 306 7.61 5.85 -28.25
C ALA A 306 7.17 6.02 -29.70
N SER A 307 6.01 5.47 -30.04
CA SER A 307 5.39 5.59 -31.36
C SER A 307 4.02 6.23 -31.24
N LEU A 308 3.74 7.22 -32.08
CA LEU A 308 2.39 7.64 -32.40
C LEU A 308 1.90 6.79 -33.58
N LEU A 309 0.83 6.03 -33.37
CA LEU A 309 0.23 5.19 -34.39
C LEU A 309 -1.12 5.76 -34.80
N ARG A 310 -1.32 5.99 -36.09
CA ARG A 310 -2.63 6.32 -36.66
C ARG A 310 -3.42 5.03 -36.84
N ILE A 311 -4.69 5.04 -36.44
CA ILE A 311 -5.61 3.93 -36.68
C ILE A 311 -6.16 4.04 -38.11
N GLY A 312 -6.07 2.94 -38.86
CA GLY A 312 -6.66 2.84 -40.20
C GLY A 312 -8.18 2.73 -40.16
N GLU A 313 -8.86 3.25 -41.17
CA GLU A 313 -10.33 3.22 -41.27
C GLU A 313 -10.89 1.78 -41.32
N THR A 314 -10.10 0.84 -41.84
CA THR A 314 -10.43 -0.60 -41.90
C THR A 314 -9.72 -1.41 -40.81
N GLY A 315 -9.18 -0.74 -39.79
CA GLY A 315 -8.33 -1.33 -38.76
C GLY A 315 -6.84 -1.29 -39.10
N GLY A 316 -6.03 -1.84 -38.19
CA GLY A 316 -4.57 -1.78 -38.27
C GLY A 316 -3.99 -0.42 -37.86
N PHE A 317 -2.66 -0.38 -37.82
CA PHE A 317 -1.90 0.79 -37.38
C PHE A 317 -0.91 1.23 -38.45
N GLN A 318 -0.79 2.55 -38.64
CA GLN A 318 0.28 3.17 -39.42
C GLN A 318 1.10 4.08 -38.50
N THR A 319 2.42 3.87 -38.44
CA THR A 319 3.30 4.75 -37.66
C THR A 319 3.30 6.16 -38.24
N ALA A 320 2.84 7.14 -37.45
CA ALA A 320 2.83 8.55 -37.80
C ALA A 320 4.07 9.27 -37.28
N LEU A 321 4.62 8.84 -36.14
CA LEU A 321 5.86 9.32 -35.56
C LEU A 321 6.47 8.21 -34.70
N GLU A 322 7.78 8.07 -34.72
CA GLU A 322 8.54 7.27 -33.74
C GLU A 322 9.75 8.07 -33.30
N ALA A 323 9.91 8.24 -31.98
CA ALA A 323 11.06 8.97 -31.43
C ALA A 323 11.36 8.52 -29.99
N ALA A 324 12.59 8.77 -29.54
CA ALA A 324 12.95 8.61 -28.15
C ALA A 324 12.27 9.70 -27.31
N PRO A 325 11.47 9.35 -26.28
CA PRO A 325 10.91 10.34 -25.37
C PRO A 325 12.00 11.07 -24.60
N LYS A 326 11.76 12.34 -24.29
CA LYS A 326 12.65 13.16 -23.49
C LYS A 326 12.50 12.79 -22.01
N ASP A 327 13.63 12.68 -21.31
CA ASP A 327 13.66 12.54 -19.86
C ASP A 327 13.05 13.77 -19.19
N TRP A 328 12.03 13.57 -18.35
CA TRP A 328 11.36 14.66 -17.63
C TRP A 328 11.73 14.70 -16.15
N GLY A 329 12.06 13.54 -15.58
CA GLY A 329 12.60 13.42 -14.22
C GLY A 329 11.72 12.59 -13.30
N LYS A 330 11.94 12.70 -12.00
CA LYS A 330 11.27 11.88 -10.98
C LYS A 330 10.20 12.68 -10.27
N PHE A 331 9.06 12.05 -10.03
CA PHE A 331 8.02 12.57 -9.14
C PHE A 331 7.48 11.44 -8.28
N LEU A 332 7.47 11.65 -6.96
CA LEU A 332 7.15 10.63 -5.96
C LEU A 332 7.97 9.34 -6.20
N ARG A 333 7.28 8.21 -6.39
CA ARG A 333 7.87 6.88 -6.57
C ARG A 333 8.12 6.49 -8.03
N TYR A 334 7.91 7.40 -8.98
CA TYR A 334 7.97 7.11 -10.41
C TYR A 334 8.97 7.99 -11.14
N HIS A 335 9.33 7.53 -12.33
CA HIS A 335 10.17 8.24 -13.28
C HIS A 335 9.35 8.57 -14.53
N TYR A 336 9.48 9.79 -15.04
CA TYR A 336 8.62 10.28 -16.13
C TYR A 336 9.42 10.68 -17.37
N LEU A 337 8.84 10.36 -18.52
CA LEU A 337 9.29 10.81 -19.83
C LEU A 337 8.20 11.61 -20.53
N GLN A 338 8.59 12.46 -21.48
CA GLN A 338 7.68 13.21 -22.34
C GLN A 338 7.90 12.83 -23.81
N PHE A 339 6.84 12.41 -24.47
CA PHE A 339 6.81 12.16 -25.91
C PHE A 339 6.02 13.27 -26.60
N ASP A 340 6.73 14.16 -27.28
CA ASP A 340 6.16 15.30 -28.01
C ASP A 340 5.86 14.88 -29.46
N PHE A 341 4.59 14.99 -29.84
CA PHE A 341 4.10 14.72 -31.19
C PHE A 341 3.34 15.93 -31.77
N THR A 342 3.66 17.14 -31.30
CA THR A 342 3.04 18.40 -31.70
C THR A 342 3.08 18.63 -33.21
N THR A 343 4.13 18.15 -33.89
CA THR A 343 4.31 18.24 -35.34
C THR A 343 3.21 17.52 -36.14
N ILE A 344 2.51 16.57 -35.53
CA ILE A 344 1.43 15.82 -36.17
C ILE A 344 0.14 16.63 -36.13
N LYS A 345 -0.28 17.06 -37.31
CA LYS A 345 -1.48 17.91 -37.50
C LYS A 345 -2.59 17.24 -38.29
N LYS A 346 -2.32 16.09 -38.94
CA LYS A 346 -3.29 15.42 -39.80
C LYS A 346 -4.44 14.89 -38.94
N PRO A 347 -5.69 15.29 -39.17
CA PRO A 347 -6.81 14.78 -38.38
C PRO A 347 -6.98 13.26 -38.50
N GLY A 348 -7.49 12.64 -37.43
CA GLY A 348 -7.75 11.20 -37.38
C GLY A 348 -7.72 10.62 -35.97
N MET A 349 -7.83 9.29 -35.90
CA MET A 349 -7.73 8.51 -34.67
C MET A 349 -6.29 8.03 -34.46
N TYR A 350 -5.79 8.14 -33.23
CA TYR A 350 -4.42 7.79 -32.88
C TYR A 350 -4.35 7.03 -31.55
N VAL A 351 -3.23 6.34 -31.35
CA VAL A 351 -2.76 5.82 -30.06
C VAL A 351 -1.28 6.16 -29.88
N VAL A 352 -0.83 6.28 -28.64
CA VAL A 352 0.60 6.29 -28.31
C VAL A 352 0.99 4.92 -27.77
N GLN A 353 2.11 4.40 -28.24
CA GLN A 353 2.70 3.15 -27.78
C GLN A 353 4.08 3.41 -27.20
N TYR A 354 4.39 2.80 -26.05
CA TYR A 354 5.72 2.76 -25.46
C TYR A 354 6.04 1.35 -24.99
N GLY A 355 7.01 0.69 -25.64
CA GLY A 355 7.25 -0.73 -25.38
C GLY A 355 6.03 -1.57 -25.77
N GLY A 356 5.51 -2.36 -24.82
CA GLY A 356 4.30 -3.16 -25.04
C GLY A 356 2.99 -2.44 -24.71
N ASP A 357 3.06 -1.26 -24.09
CA ASP A 357 1.91 -0.56 -23.53
C ASP A 357 1.39 0.48 -24.52
N THR A 358 0.07 0.52 -24.70
CA THR A 358 -0.61 1.38 -25.68
C THR A 358 -1.77 2.10 -25.02
N THR A 359 -1.97 3.38 -25.37
CA THR A 359 -3.10 4.18 -24.86
C THR A 359 -4.44 3.68 -25.41
N ALA A 360 -5.54 4.13 -24.80
CA ALA A 360 -6.82 4.16 -25.49
C ALA A 360 -6.74 5.05 -26.75
N PRO A 361 -7.59 4.81 -27.77
CA PRO A 361 -7.71 5.69 -28.93
C PRO A 361 -8.14 7.11 -28.54
N TYR A 362 -7.58 8.11 -29.22
CA TYR A 362 -7.98 9.51 -29.08
C TYR A 362 -7.94 10.24 -30.42
N GLN A 363 -8.59 11.39 -30.50
CA GLN A 363 -8.69 12.18 -31.72
C GLN A 363 -7.59 13.24 -31.82
N ILE A 364 -7.13 13.49 -33.05
CA ILE A 364 -6.58 14.79 -33.42
C ILE A 364 -7.59 15.40 -34.40
N SER A 365 -8.21 16.53 -34.05
CA SER A 365 -9.33 17.12 -34.81
C SER A 365 -9.43 18.63 -34.67
#